data_AF-A0AAU4DPC2-F1
#
_entry.id   AF-A0AAU4DPC2-F1
#
_cell.length_a   1.000
_cell.length_b   1.000
_cell.length_c   1.000
_cell.angle_alpha   90.00
_cell.angle_beta   90.00
_cell.angle_gamma   90.00
#
_symmetry.space_group_name_H-M   'P 1'
#
loop_
_entity.id
_entity.type
_entity.pdbx_description
1 polymer ?
#
loop_
_entity_poly.entity_id
_entity_poly.type
_entity_poly.pdbx_seq_one_letter_code
_entity_poly.pdbx_strand_id
1 'polypeptide(L)'
;MRDLASLDAELLVVDWLSNHEELTGVLGGKGRVGARNAPPYPRIRITQIPGGAAAGWRWLGTFHIQVEALGDVDRSTARPALRLAFTTAVKALHELTVRPALPGQPVVTAVQALSTGGWLPEPTGQGRYLGVVALTAHPAAG
;
A
#
# COMPACT_ATOMS: atom_id res chain seq x y z
N MET A 1 21.94 6.71 -13.14
CA MET A 1 20.70 7.33 -12.61
C MET A 1 19.56 6.37 -12.95
N ARG A 2 18.89 5.75 -11.96
CA ARG A 2 17.74 4.88 -12.25
C ARG A 2 16.55 5.77 -12.60
N ASP A 3 15.92 5.49 -13.74
CA ASP A 3 14.73 6.19 -14.23
C ASP A 3 13.53 5.88 -13.32
N LEU A 4 12.70 6.88 -13.00
CA LEU A 4 11.41 6.65 -12.31
C LEU A 4 10.49 5.75 -13.13
N ALA A 5 10.67 5.66 -14.45
CA ALA A 5 9.97 4.69 -15.29
C ALA A 5 10.18 3.24 -14.87
N SER A 6 11.31 2.95 -14.19
CA SER A 6 11.65 1.62 -13.68
C SER A 6 11.21 1.39 -12.23
N LEU A 7 10.60 2.40 -11.58
CA LEU A 7 10.11 2.27 -10.22
C LEU A 7 8.84 1.42 -10.19
N ASP A 8 8.96 0.24 -9.59
CA ASP A 8 7.82 -0.56 -9.19
C ASP A 8 7.30 -0.07 -7.83
N ALA A 9 6.33 0.85 -7.86
CA ALA A 9 5.75 1.42 -6.65
C ALA A 9 4.93 0.39 -5.86
N GLU A 10 4.33 -0.60 -6.54
CA GLU A 10 3.62 -1.70 -5.89
C GLU A 10 4.60 -2.55 -5.07
N LEU A 11 5.73 -2.96 -5.66
CA LEU A 11 6.75 -3.74 -4.96
C LEU A 11 7.34 -2.98 -3.77
N LEU A 12 7.62 -1.69 -3.94
CA LEU A 12 8.12 -0.82 -2.87
C LEU A 12 7.13 -0.73 -1.69
N VAL A 13 5.85 -0.54 -1.97
CA VAL A 13 4.80 -0.48 -0.95
C VAL A 13 4.64 -1.83 -0.26
N VAL A 14 4.65 -2.94 -1.02
CA VAL A 14 4.55 -4.29 -0.46
C VAL A 14 5.73 -4.59 0.46
N ASP A 15 6.97 -4.29 0.06
CA ASP A 15 8.16 -4.53 0.88
C ASP A 15 8.11 -3.75 2.19
N TRP A 16 7.74 -2.47 2.12
CA TRP A 16 7.59 -1.61 3.30
C TRP A 16 6.54 -2.16 4.27
N LEU A 17 5.31 -2.39 3.79
CA LEU A 17 4.20 -2.83 4.62
C LEU A 17 4.38 -4.24 5.16
N SER A 18 5.07 -5.12 4.42
CA SER A 18 5.36 -6.50 4.87
C SER A 18 6.27 -6.55 6.09
N ASN A 19 7.05 -5.50 6.33
CA ASN A 19 8.00 -5.41 7.45
C ASN A 19 7.54 -4.43 8.55
N HIS A 20 6.40 -3.76 8.38
CA HIS A 20 5.89 -2.81 9.35
C HIS A 20 5.31 -3.52 10.58
N GLU A 21 5.93 -3.32 11.74
CA GLU A 21 5.62 -4.05 12.98
C GLU A 21 4.15 -3.96 13.37
N GLU A 22 3.61 -2.74 13.49
CA GLU A 22 2.20 -2.53 13.89
C GLU A 22 1.21 -3.23 12.94
N LEU A 23 1.40 -3.07 11.62
CA LEU A 23 0.54 -3.68 10.62
C LEU A 23 0.61 -5.21 10.68
N THR A 24 1.81 -5.78 10.73
CA THR A 24 1.96 -7.24 10.82
C THR A 24 1.35 -7.79 12.11
N GLY A 25 1.42 -7.04 13.24
CA GLY A 25 0.71 -7.36 14.47
C GLY A 25 -0.81 -7.38 14.30
N VAL A 26 -1.39 -6.34 13.69
CA VAL A 26 -2.83 -6.25 13.40
C VAL A 26 -3.31 -7.38 12.48
N LEU A 27 -2.48 -7.79 11.51
CA LEU A 27 -2.81 -8.87 10.58
C LEU A 27 -2.63 -10.26 11.19
N GLY A 28 -1.98 -10.40 12.35
CA GLY A 28 -1.68 -11.69 12.96
C GLY A 28 -0.44 -12.38 12.37
N GLY A 29 0.50 -11.61 11.82
CA GLY A 29 1.82 -12.06 11.39
C GLY A 29 2.29 -11.50 10.04
N LYS A 30 3.51 -11.90 9.65
CA LYS A 30 4.09 -11.62 8.32
C LYS A 30 3.41 -12.46 7.21
N GLY A 31 3.68 -12.12 5.95
CA GLY A 31 3.16 -12.85 4.79
C GLY A 31 1.72 -12.52 4.40
N ARG A 32 1.13 -11.49 5.02
CA ARG A 32 -0.25 -11.04 4.85
C ARG A 32 -0.37 -9.72 4.09
N VAL A 33 0.67 -9.37 3.33
CA VAL A 33 0.71 -8.18 2.45
C VAL A 33 1.20 -8.65 1.09
N GLY A 34 0.60 -8.15 0.00
CA GLY A 34 1.07 -8.46 -1.36
C GLY A 34 0.06 -8.07 -2.43
N ALA A 35 0.35 -8.42 -3.69
CA ALA A 35 -0.46 -8.00 -4.82
C ALA A 35 -1.71 -8.87 -5.09
N ARG A 36 -1.77 -10.07 -4.51
CA ARG A 36 -2.80 -11.07 -4.83
C ARG A 36 -3.76 -11.29 -3.67
N ASN A 37 -5.01 -11.61 -4.01
CA ASN A 37 -5.97 -12.15 -3.04
C ASN A 37 -5.66 -13.65 -2.84
N ALA A 38 -4.90 -13.96 -1.79
CA ALA A 38 -4.51 -15.31 -1.43
C ALA A 38 -4.44 -15.44 0.11
N PRO A 39 -4.61 -16.63 0.69
CA PRO A 39 -4.32 -16.80 2.11
C PRO A 39 -2.84 -16.51 2.43
N PRO A 40 -2.49 -16.20 3.69
CA PRO A 40 -3.37 -16.16 4.87
C PRO A 40 -4.21 -14.86 5.01
N TYR A 41 -5.40 -14.96 5.60
CA TYR A 41 -6.33 -13.85 5.88
C TYR A 41 -6.48 -13.59 7.39
N PRO A 42 -6.78 -12.35 7.84
CA PRO A 42 -6.94 -11.13 7.03
C PRO A 42 -5.61 -10.67 6.42
N ARG A 43 -5.69 -9.95 5.30
CA ARG A 43 -4.52 -9.46 4.55
C ARG A 43 -4.71 -8.09 3.94
N ILE A 44 -3.60 -7.46 3.57
CA ILE A 44 -3.58 -6.28 2.70
C ILE A 44 -3.25 -6.72 1.27
N ARG A 45 -4.10 -6.32 0.31
CA ARG A 45 -3.80 -6.34 -1.12
C ARG A 45 -3.41 -4.93 -1.56
N ILE A 46 -2.28 -4.84 -2.26
CA ILE A 46 -1.76 -3.60 -2.86
C ILE A 46 -1.85 -3.75 -4.36
N THR A 47 -2.36 -2.73 -5.03
CA THR A 47 -2.40 -2.70 -6.49
C THR A 47 -2.08 -1.30 -6.98
N GLN A 48 -1.09 -1.15 -7.84
CA GLN A 48 -0.91 0.10 -8.57
C GLN A 48 -2.03 0.22 -9.62
N ILE A 49 -2.79 1.30 -9.57
CA ILE A 49 -3.89 1.56 -10.51
C ILE A 49 -3.54 2.71 -11.46
N PRO A 50 -4.17 2.78 -12.65
CA PRO A 50 -3.99 3.92 -13.54
C PRO A 50 -4.32 5.24 -12.85
N GLY A 51 -3.47 6.25 -13.08
CA GLY A 51 -3.59 7.58 -12.48
C GLY A 51 -2.24 8.12 -12.04
N GLY A 52 -2.29 9.26 -11.35
CA GLY A 52 -1.09 10.00 -10.95
C GLY A 52 -0.64 11.01 -12.00
N ALA A 53 0.46 11.68 -11.70
CA ALA A 53 1.08 12.67 -12.56
C ALA A 53 2.57 12.35 -12.66
N ALA A 54 3.07 12.32 -13.89
CA ALA A 54 4.47 12.10 -14.16
C ALA A 54 5.06 13.39 -14.74
N ALA A 55 4.98 14.46 -13.95
CA ALA A 55 5.53 15.76 -14.33
C ALA A 55 7.06 15.64 -14.42
N GLY A 56 7.56 15.42 -15.64
CA GLY A 56 8.98 15.21 -15.90
C GLY A 56 9.50 13.94 -15.24
N TRP A 57 9.31 12.78 -15.91
CA TRP A 57 9.73 11.42 -15.51
C TRP A 57 11.20 11.30 -15.05
N ARG A 58 12.01 12.35 -15.24
CA ARG A 58 13.39 12.44 -14.77
C ARG A 58 13.52 12.78 -13.28
N TRP A 59 12.55 13.44 -12.67
CA TRP A 59 12.73 14.04 -11.34
C TRP A 59 11.65 13.73 -10.31
N LEU A 60 10.37 13.62 -10.69
CA LEU A 60 9.28 13.37 -9.74
C LEU A 60 8.16 12.54 -10.39
N GLY A 61 7.62 11.57 -9.66
CA GLY A 61 6.49 10.76 -10.09
C GLY A 61 5.47 10.56 -8.98
N THR A 62 4.19 10.71 -9.31
CA THR A 62 3.08 10.35 -8.42
C THR A 62 2.40 9.08 -8.91
N PHE A 63 2.29 8.10 -8.03
CA PHE A 63 1.70 6.78 -8.29
C PHE A 63 0.42 6.63 -7.47
N HIS A 64 -0.64 6.11 -8.08
CA HIS A 64 -1.87 5.79 -7.35
C HIS A 64 -1.85 4.32 -6.92
N ILE A 65 -1.96 4.10 -5.62
CA ILE A 65 -1.92 2.80 -4.99
C ILE A 65 -3.29 2.53 -4.36
N GLN A 66 -3.97 1.50 -4.84
CA GLN A 66 -5.14 0.95 -4.19
C GLN A 66 -4.68 0.06 -3.03
N VAL A 67 -5.24 0.32 -1.85
CA VAL A 67 -4.99 -0.43 -0.62
C VAL A 67 -6.29 -1.11 -0.22
N GLU A 68 -6.26 -2.43 -0.06
CA GLU A 68 -7.45 -3.23 0.25
C GLU A 68 -7.17 -4.15 1.44
N ALA A 69 -7.94 -4.02 2.51
CA ALA A 69 -7.98 -5.00 3.58
C ALA A 69 -9.03 -6.07 3.26
N LEU A 70 -8.56 -7.30 3.06
CA LEU A 70 -9.39 -8.47 2.72
C LEU A 70 -9.54 -9.37 3.94
N GLY A 71 -10.78 -9.73 4.28
CA GLY A 71 -11.08 -10.67 5.36
C GLY A 71 -11.02 -12.12 4.92
N ASP A 72 -11.38 -13.03 5.80
CA ASP A 72 -11.47 -14.46 5.54
C ASP A 72 -12.53 -14.77 4.46
N VAL A 73 -12.31 -15.82 3.68
CA VAL A 73 -13.22 -16.25 2.59
C VAL A 73 -14.56 -16.75 3.16
N ASP A 74 -14.54 -17.37 4.33
CA ASP A 74 -15.73 -17.79 5.09
C ASP A 74 -16.46 -16.62 5.78
N ARG A 75 -15.91 -15.41 5.65
CA ARG A 75 -16.44 -14.15 6.18
C ARG A 75 -16.41 -14.06 7.71
N SER A 76 -15.51 -14.79 8.37
CA SER A 76 -15.32 -14.68 9.83
C SER A 76 -14.69 -13.35 10.28
N THR A 77 -13.91 -12.69 9.43
CA THR A 77 -13.32 -11.39 9.80
C THR A 77 -14.38 -10.31 9.92
N ALA A 78 -14.53 -9.73 11.11
CA ALA A 78 -15.45 -8.63 11.35
C ALA A 78 -15.02 -7.34 10.64
N ARG A 79 -16.01 -6.58 10.13
CA ARG A 79 -15.79 -5.29 9.44
C ARG A 79 -14.92 -4.28 10.22
N PRO A 80 -15.08 -4.11 11.55
CA PRO A 80 -14.20 -3.22 12.32
C PRO A 80 -12.72 -3.62 12.29
N ALA A 81 -12.42 -4.93 12.28
CA ALA A 81 -11.04 -5.42 12.17
C ALA A 81 -10.43 -5.10 10.81
N LEU A 82 -11.22 -5.21 9.73
CA LEU A 82 -10.78 -4.82 8.38
C LEU A 82 -10.57 -3.32 8.24
N ARG A 83 -11.44 -2.51 8.86
CA ARG A 83 -11.23 -1.06 8.92
C ARG A 83 -9.94 -0.71 9.66
N LEU A 84 -9.68 -1.36 10.80
CA LEU A 84 -8.45 -1.17 11.56
C LEU A 84 -7.22 -1.52 10.71
N ALA A 85 -7.18 -2.70 10.12
CA ALA A 85 -6.09 -3.14 9.25
C ALA A 85 -5.85 -2.16 8.08
N PHE A 86 -6.92 -1.69 7.43
CA PHE A 86 -6.82 -0.68 6.38
C PHE A 86 -6.22 0.64 6.91
N THR A 87 -6.74 1.17 8.02
CA THR A 87 -6.24 2.45 8.57
C THR A 87 -4.79 2.34 9.04
N THR A 88 -4.39 1.20 9.62
CA THR A 88 -3.00 0.93 10.01
C THR A 88 -2.10 0.86 8.78
N ALA A 89 -2.54 0.23 7.68
CA ALA A 89 -1.77 0.20 6.43
C ALA A 89 -1.61 1.60 5.83
N VAL A 90 -2.67 2.43 5.81
CA VAL A 90 -2.58 3.81 5.31
C VAL A 90 -1.66 4.66 6.19
N LYS A 91 -1.76 4.55 7.52
CA LYS A 91 -0.83 5.21 8.46
C LYS A 91 0.62 4.79 8.18
N ALA A 92 0.87 3.48 8.10
CA ALA A 92 2.19 2.94 7.78
C ALA A 92 2.73 3.52 6.47
N LEU A 93 1.90 3.70 5.44
CA LEU A 93 2.35 4.36 4.20
C LEU A 93 2.76 5.81 4.42
N HIS A 94 2.09 6.57 5.28
CA HIS A 94 2.53 7.93 5.59
C HIS A 94 3.92 7.97 6.25
N GLU A 95 4.26 6.96 7.05
CA GLU A 95 5.58 6.85 7.68
C GLU A 95 6.72 6.59 6.68
N LEU A 96 6.39 6.13 5.47
CA LEU A 96 7.35 5.99 4.37
C LEU A 96 8.02 7.33 4.00
N THR A 97 7.34 8.46 4.24
CA THR A 97 7.86 9.81 3.95
C THR A 97 9.00 10.25 4.88
N VAL A 98 9.10 9.66 6.07
CA VAL A 98 10.14 9.98 7.06
C VAL A 98 11.25 8.92 7.10
N ARG A 99 11.17 7.91 6.22
CA ARG A 99 12.20 6.88 6.11
C ARG A 99 13.51 7.51 5.62
N PRO A 100 14.66 7.18 6.23
CA PRO A 100 15.95 7.63 5.73
C PRO A 100 16.16 7.27 4.27
N ALA A 101 16.72 8.21 3.49
CA ALA A 101 17.10 7.96 2.11
C ALA A 101 18.23 6.92 2.09
N LEU A 102 18.02 5.83 1.36
CA LEU A 102 19.03 4.78 1.16
C LEU A 102 19.57 4.88 -0.27
N PRO A 103 20.90 4.77 -0.47
CA PRO A 103 21.48 4.77 -1.81
C PRO A 103 20.83 3.74 -2.72
N GLY A 104 20.49 4.15 -3.94
CA GLY A 104 19.89 3.28 -4.96
C GLY A 104 18.41 2.94 -4.74
N GLN A 105 17.77 3.46 -3.69
CA GLN A 105 16.33 3.35 -3.45
C GLN A 105 15.63 4.68 -3.76
N PRO A 106 14.40 4.68 -4.28
CA PRO A 106 13.63 5.91 -4.45
C PRO A 106 13.36 6.57 -3.09
N VAL A 107 13.26 7.89 -3.10
CA VAL A 107 12.86 8.68 -1.94
C VAL A 107 11.38 9.02 -2.11
N VAL A 108 10.56 8.58 -1.15
CA VAL A 108 9.15 8.95 -1.09
C VAL A 108 9.03 10.24 -0.32
N THR A 109 8.52 11.29 -0.96
CA THR A 109 8.44 12.63 -0.38
C THR A 109 7.05 12.99 0.11
N ALA A 110 6.01 12.37 -0.46
CA ALA A 110 4.65 12.58 -0.02
C ALA A 110 3.83 11.31 -0.16
N VAL A 111 2.91 11.14 0.79
CA VAL A 111 1.85 10.16 0.74
C VAL A 111 0.56 10.88 1.10
N GLN A 112 -0.47 10.72 0.29
CA GLN A 112 -1.76 11.38 0.47
C GLN A 112 -2.91 10.38 0.22
N ALA A 113 -3.80 10.22 1.18
CA ALA A 113 -5.04 9.49 0.95
C ALA A 113 -5.95 10.27 -0.02
N LEU A 114 -6.28 9.67 -1.17
CA LEU A 114 -7.20 10.24 -2.15
C LEU A 114 -8.66 9.89 -1.84
N SER A 115 -8.88 8.96 -0.92
CA SER A 115 -10.19 8.56 -0.42
C SER A 115 -10.09 8.21 1.06
N THR A 116 -11.19 8.39 1.80
CA THR A 116 -11.29 7.97 3.21
C THR A 116 -11.36 6.45 3.40
N GLY A 117 -11.44 5.71 2.29
CA GLY A 117 -11.65 4.27 2.25
C GLY A 117 -13.07 3.88 2.63
N GLY A 118 -13.59 2.82 2.00
CA GLY A 118 -14.97 2.38 2.16
C GLY A 118 -15.10 0.87 2.21
N TRP A 119 -16.21 0.43 2.80
CA TRP A 119 -16.62 -0.96 2.72
C TRP A 119 -17.17 -1.26 1.34
N LEU A 120 -16.53 -2.18 0.64
CA LEU A 120 -16.99 -2.68 -0.65
C LEU A 120 -16.55 -4.14 -0.75
N PRO A 121 -17.44 -5.11 -0.47
CA PRO A 121 -17.10 -6.53 -0.59
C PRO A 121 -16.52 -6.90 -1.96
N GLU A 122 -15.73 -7.97 -2.01
CA GLU A 122 -15.37 -8.59 -3.29
C GLU A 122 -16.63 -9.14 -3.99
N PRO A 123 -16.60 -9.37 -5.31
CA PRO A 123 -17.70 -10.04 -6.03
C PRO A 123 -18.09 -11.41 -5.43
N THR A 124 -17.15 -12.08 -4.75
CA THR A 124 -17.36 -13.34 -4.01
C THR A 124 -18.11 -13.16 -2.69
N GLY A 125 -18.38 -11.92 -2.28
CA GLY A 125 -18.94 -11.55 -0.99
C GLY A 125 -17.92 -11.56 0.16
N GLN A 126 -16.64 -11.82 -0.11
CA GLN A 126 -15.57 -11.69 0.87
C GLN A 126 -15.50 -10.24 1.38
N GLY A 127 -15.37 -10.08 2.70
CA GLY A 127 -15.29 -8.76 3.32
C GLY A 127 -14.08 -7.99 2.81
N ARG A 128 -14.30 -6.73 2.39
CA ARG A 128 -13.24 -5.86 1.90
C ARG A 128 -13.46 -4.41 2.29
N TYR A 129 -12.40 -3.78 2.78
CA TYR A 129 -12.29 -2.34 2.96
C TYR A 129 -11.23 -1.82 2.00
N LEU A 130 -11.52 -0.80 1.19
CA LEU A 130 -10.58 -0.31 0.20
C LEU A 130 -10.54 1.20 0.09
N GLY A 131 -9.40 1.72 -0.34
CA GLY A 131 -9.21 3.13 -0.68
C GLY A 131 -7.97 3.32 -1.54
N VAL A 132 -7.79 4.53 -2.03
CA VAL A 132 -6.65 4.92 -2.89
C VAL A 132 -5.77 5.92 -2.17
N VAL A 133 -4.46 5.75 -2.32
CA VAL A 133 -3.41 6.64 -1.82
C VAL A 133 -2.54 7.07 -3.01
N ALA A 134 -2.18 8.35 -3.06
CA ALA A 134 -1.15 8.88 -3.94
C ALA A 134 0.20 8.83 -3.23
N LEU A 135 1.19 8.23 -3.89
CA LEU A 135 2.57 8.16 -3.44
C LEU A 135 3.43 8.98 -4.40
N THR A 136 4.09 10.02 -3.90
CA THR A 136 4.99 10.85 -4.69
C THR A 136 6.43 10.51 -4.34
N ALA A 137 7.24 10.22 -5.35
CA ALA A 137 8.63 9.80 -5.18
C ALA A 137 9.55 10.41 -6.24
N HIS A 138 10.84 10.48 -5.91
CA HIS A 138 11.92 10.82 -6.82
C HIS A 138 13.07 9.81 -6.73
N PRO A 139 13.97 9.73 -7.73
CA PRO A 139 15.18 8.92 -7.63
C PRO A 139 16.03 9.36 -6.43
N ALA A 140 16.73 8.43 -5.77
CA ALA A 140 17.81 8.83 -4.87
C ALA A 140 18.84 9.67 -5.62
N ALA A 141 19.33 10.72 -4.96
CA ALA A 141 20.56 11.38 -5.38
C ALA A 141 21.67 10.31 -5.42
N GLY A 142 22.32 10.20 -6.58
CA GLY A 142 23.49 9.34 -6.76
C GLY A 142 24.74 9.98 -6.17
#